data_AF-A0A317X8P8-F1
#
_entry.id   AF-A0A317X8P8-F1
#
_cell.length_a   1.000
_cell.length_b   1.000
_cell.length_c   1.000
_cell.angle_alpha   90.00
_cell.angle_beta   90.00
_cell.angle_gamma   90.00
#
_symmetry.space_group_name_H-M   'P 1'
#
loop_
_entity.id
_entity.type
_entity.pdbx_description
1 polymer ?
#
loop_
_entity_poly.entity_id
_entity_poly.type
_entity_poly.pdbx_seq_one_letter_code
_entity_poly.pdbx_strand_id
1 'polypeptide(L)'
;MGPPKRKQSSNLPLRRSARLKARRTCEPDDLQPKGPSTEVSNNVLTAAKDRIARYTDQRRPHEDSLKPGLAAFLAWLPDGGREAIAEDIVNAITDDQLYAVFSTLLTAILIPMKTRPQVGSFPSVEAVAETRDQLTEDQICMEHDGYCCVVTGDLNTDTWKKRGHPDNVYFGPVEVAHIIPLSYASWHYSVEPPHQTSTAWEVLWRCFPRIRQAGMTVESINSPIYGGH
;
A
#
# COMPACT_ATOMS: atom_id res chain seq x y z
N MET A 1 19.15 36.74 11.57
CA MET A 1 18.63 36.06 10.36
C MET A 1 19.53 34.86 10.08
N GLY A 2 19.00 33.65 10.22
CA GLY A 2 19.76 32.41 9.96
C GLY A 2 19.69 32.04 8.47
N PRO A 3 20.68 31.28 7.94
CA PRO A 3 20.70 30.92 6.52
C PRO A 3 19.56 29.94 6.17
N PRO A 4 19.03 29.98 4.93
CA PRO A 4 18.05 29.03 4.45
C PRO A 4 18.66 27.62 4.45
N LYS A 5 18.06 26.71 5.22
CA LYS A 5 18.56 25.35 5.40
C LYS A 5 18.05 24.45 4.27
N ARG A 6 18.80 24.39 3.17
CA ARG A 6 18.66 23.29 2.19
C ARG A 6 19.19 22.02 2.86
N LYS A 7 18.35 21.01 3.08
CA LYS A 7 18.82 19.71 3.62
C LYS A 7 19.82 19.12 2.64
N GLN A 8 21.08 18.99 3.06
CA GLN A 8 21.98 17.98 2.50
C GLN A 8 21.54 16.62 3.04
N SER A 9 21.50 15.62 2.15
CA SER A 9 21.17 14.23 2.48
C SER A 9 21.97 13.77 3.70
N SER A 10 21.29 13.54 4.82
CA SER A 10 21.88 12.99 6.03
C SER A 10 21.10 11.75 6.45
N ASN A 11 21.82 10.63 6.61
CA ASN A 11 21.32 9.33 7.04
C ASN A 11 21.03 9.32 8.56
N LEU A 12 19.99 10.02 9.01
CA LEU A 12 19.49 9.93 10.39
C LEU A 12 18.02 9.48 10.42
N PRO A 13 17.58 8.80 11.49
CA PRO A 13 16.33 8.04 11.48
C PRO A 13 15.12 8.95 11.31
N LEU A 14 14.27 8.61 10.35
CA LEU A 14 13.00 9.27 10.06
C LEU A 14 12.12 9.32 11.30
N ARG A 15 11.98 10.54 11.86
CA ARG A 15 11.04 10.84 12.94
C ARG A 15 9.62 10.68 12.39
N ARG A 16 8.91 9.65 12.88
CA ARG A 16 7.52 9.33 12.51
C ARG A 16 6.65 10.59 12.61
N SER A 17 5.96 10.93 11.51
CA SER A 17 5.08 12.10 11.42
C SER A 17 3.90 12.01 12.40
N ALA A 18 3.55 13.16 13.00
CA ALA A 18 2.51 13.27 14.02
C ALA A 18 1.09 13.02 13.50
N ARG A 19 0.87 13.02 12.17
CA ARG A 19 -0.47 12.80 11.58
C ARG A 19 -1.00 11.37 11.78
N LEU A 20 -0.13 10.37 11.95
CA LEU A 20 -0.56 9.02 12.34
C LEU A 20 -1.03 8.94 13.80
N LYS A 21 -0.76 9.95 14.64
CA LYS A 21 -1.17 9.95 16.05
C LYS A 21 -2.55 10.60 16.29
N ALA A 22 -3.06 11.39 15.35
CA ALA A 22 -4.25 12.22 15.58
C ALA A 22 -5.61 11.47 15.53
N ARG A 23 -5.62 10.13 15.53
CA ARG A 23 -6.87 9.33 15.56
C ARG A 23 -6.92 8.28 16.67
N ARG A 24 -6.17 8.48 17.76
CA ARG A 24 -6.26 7.66 18.98
C ARG A 24 -6.43 8.53 20.20
N THR A 25 -7.65 8.99 20.42
CA THR A 25 -8.14 9.41 21.73
C THR A 25 -9.62 9.08 21.80
N CYS A 26 -9.92 7.85 22.19
CA CYS A 26 -11.05 7.55 23.05
C CYS A 26 -10.49 6.76 24.23
N GLU A 27 -10.71 7.29 25.43
CA GLU A 27 -10.29 6.81 26.75
C GLU A 27 -10.90 5.44 27.10
N PRO A 28 -10.40 4.76 28.15
CA PRO A 28 -10.55 3.34 28.35
C PRO A 28 -11.87 3.00 29.06
N ASP A 29 -12.55 1.97 28.58
CA ASP A 29 -13.58 1.28 29.36
C ASP A 29 -13.12 -0.16 29.58
N ASP A 30 -12.74 -0.41 30.83
CA ASP A 30 -12.48 -1.73 31.39
C ASP A 30 -13.79 -2.53 31.42
N LEU A 31 -13.70 -3.82 31.04
CA LEU A 31 -14.52 -4.99 31.44
C LEU A 31 -14.86 -5.94 30.26
N GLN A 32 -13.87 -6.77 29.88
CA GLN A 32 -13.95 -8.20 29.44
C GLN A 32 -14.90 -8.67 28.31
N PRO A 33 -14.65 -9.82 27.61
CA PRO A 33 -13.89 -11.01 28.03
C PRO A 33 -12.73 -11.44 27.13
N LYS A 34 -11.77 -12.13 27.75
CA LYS A 34 -10.64 -12.81 27.13
C LYS A 34 -11.17 -14.00 26.30
N GLY A 35 -11.56 -13.74 25.07
CA GLY A 35 -12.05 -14.76 24.13
C GLY A 35 -10.91 -15.62 23.54
N PRO A 36 -11.23 -16.80 22.98
CA PRO A 36 -10.27 -17.77 22.43
C PRO A 36 -9.51 -17.31 21.16
N SER A 37 -9.76 -16.10 20.66
CA SER A 37 -9.34 -15.66 19.32
C SER A 37 -7.82 -15.47 19.17
N THR A 38 -7.13 -15.05 20.23
CA THR A 38 -5.69 -14.73 20.17
C THR A 38 -4.81 -15.99 20.17
N GLU A 39 -5.22 -17.04 20.87
CA GLU A 39 -4.45 -18.29 20.96
C GLU A 39 -4.58 -19.13 19.69
N VAL A 40 -5.79 -19.20 19.12
CA VAL A 40 -6.04 -19.92 17.85
C VAL A 40 -5.22 -19.31 16.71
N SER A 41 -5.19 -17.97 16.62
CA SER A 41 -4.44 -17.25 15.59
C SER A 41 -2.93 -17.53 15.68
N ASN A 42 -2.35 -17.53 16.89
CA ASN A 42 -0.93 -17.84 17.10
C ASN A 42 -0.58 -19.30 16.76
N ASN A 43 -1.49 -20.24 16.98
CA ASN A 43 -1.30 -21.64 16.61
C ASN A 43 -1.27 -21.82 15.08
N VAL A 44 -2.17 -21.16 14.35
CA VAL A 44 -2.20 -21.19 12.87
C VAL A 44 -0.94 -20.56 12.29
N LEU A 45 -0.49 -19.43 12.84
CA LEU A 45 0.75 -18.76 12.43
C LEU A 45 2.00 -19.63 12.62
N THR A 46 2.06 -20.37 13.73
CA THR A 46 3.17 -21.29 14.00
C THR A 46 3.14 -22.48 13.05
N ALA A 47 1.96 -23.08 12.85
CA ALA A 47 1.77 -24.18 11.90
C ALA A 47 2.14 -23.78 10.46
N ALA A 48 1.80 -22.54 10.06
CA ALA A 48 2.16 -22.00 8.74
C ALA A 48 3.69 -21.88 8.58
N LYS A 49 4.39 -21.37 9.60
CA LYS A 49 5.86 -21.28 9.58
C LYS A 49 6.52 -22.66 9.48
N ASP A 50 6.01 -23.63 10.24
CA ASP A 50 6.51 -25.00 10.17
C ASP A 50 6.25 -25.63 8.79
N ARG A 51 5.11 -25.34 8.18
CA ARG A 51 4.77 -25.80 6.82
C ARG A 51 5.70 -25.21 5.76
N ILE A 52 6.05 -23.93 5.87
CA ILE A 52 7.05 -23.28 5.01
C ILE A 52 8.42 -23.93 5.18
N ALA A 53 8.83 -24.20 6.43
CA ALA A 53 10.14 -24.79 6.72
C ALA A 53 10.32 -26.17 6.06
N ARG A 54 9.25 -26.97 6.01
CA ARG A 54 9.22 -28.30 5.39
C ARG A 54 9.18 -28.30 3.86
N TYR A 55 8.98 -27.15 3.21
CA TYR A 55 8.96 -27.08 1.76
C TYR A 55 10.28 -27.59 1.17
N THR A 56 10.18 -28.43 0.14
CA THR A 56 11.33 -28.99 -0.57
C THR A 56 11.45 -28.36 -1.94
N ASP A 57 12.66 -27.90 -2.29
CA ASP A 57 12.89 -27.23 -3.56
C ASP A 57 12.74 -28.18 -4.75
N GLN A 58 11.92 -27.79 -5.72
CA GLN A 58 11.62 -28.55 -6.93
C GLN A 58 12.21 -27.91 -8.21
N ARG A 59 13.07 -26.91 -8.06
CA ARG A 59 13.71 -26.11 -9.13
C ARG A 59 12.73 -25.32 -10.00
N ARG A 60 11.77 -24.66 -9.35
CA ARG A 60 10.77 -23.80 -9.99
C ARG A 60 11.24 -22.35 -10.12
N PRO A 61 10.60 -21.54 -10.99
CA PRO A 61 10.88 -20.10 -11.06
C PRO A 61 10.68 -19.42 -9.69
N HIS A 62 11.60 -18.53 -9.30
CA HIS A 62 11.51 -17.72 -8.07
C HIS A 62 11.41 -18.52 -6.75
N GLU A 63 11.72 -19.82 -6.76
CA GLU A 63 11.57 -20.70 -5.61
C GLU A 63 12.57 -20.38 -4.48
N ASP A 64 13.72 -19.82 -4.84
CA ASP A 64 14.71 -19.25 -3.92
C ASP A 64 14.10 -18.18 -3.00
N SER A 65 13.08 -17.49 -3.50
CA SER A 65 12.35 -16.44 -2.80
C SER A 65 11.09 -16.93 -2.08
N LEU A 66 10.70 -18.21 -2.22
CA LEU A 66 9.44 -18.74 -1.68
C LEU A 66 9.41 -18.70 -0.15
N LYS A 67 10.39 -19.36 0.50
CA LYS A 67 10.48 -19.39 1.97
C LYS A 67 10.61 -18.00 2.58
N PRO A 68 11.57 -17.14 2.16
CA PRO A 68 11.69 -15.81 2.72
C PRO A 68 10.49 -14.91 2.37
N GLY A 69 9.89 -15.08 1.19
CA GLY A 69 8.71 -14.33 0.75
C GLY A 69 7.49 -14.63 1.60
N LEU A 70 7.12 -15.91 1.76
CA LEU A 70 5.99 -16.31 2.60
C LEU A 70 6.20 -15.93 4.07
N ALA A 71 7.42 -16.10 4.59
CA ALA A 71 7.76 -15.65 5.94
C ALA A 71 7.59 -14.13 6.10
N ALA A 72 7.96 -13.35 5.08
CA ALA A 72 7.76 -11.90 5.08
C ALA A 72 6.26 -11.53 5.06
N PHE A 73 5.43 -12.21 4.25
CA PHE A 73 3.98 -11.98 4.29
C PHE A 73 3.39 -12.23 5.68
N LEU A 74 3.80 -13.32 6.34
CA LEU A 74 3.36 -13.61 7.72
C LEU A 74 3.89 -12.60 8.75
N ALA A 75 5.01 -11.91 8.48
CA ALA A 75 5.57 -10.93 9.40
C ALA A 75 4.98 -9.52 9.23
N TRP A 76 4.66 -9.13 7.99
CA TRP A 76 4.40 -7.73 7.63
C TRP A 76 2.97 -7.43 7.23
N LEU A 77 2.15 -8.45 6.90
CA LEU A 77 0.74 -8.20 6.60
C LEU A 77 -0.02 -7.71 7.84
N PRO A 78 -1.04 -6.85 7.65
CA PRO A 78 -1.89 -6.40 8.74
C PRO A 78 -2.74 -7.55 9.29
N ASP A 79 -3.33 -7.31 10.46
CA ASP A 79 -4.30 -8.22 11.07
C ASP A 79 -5.48 -8.49 10.12
N GLY A 80 -5.96 -9.72 10.14
CA GLY A 80 -6.92 -10.32 9.21
C GLY A 80 -6.23 -10.87 7.96
N GLY A 81 -5.31 -10.11 7.35
CA GLY A 81 -4.62 -10.54 6.14
C GLY A 81 -3.56 -11.59 6.41
N ARG A 82 -2.76 -11.39 7.46
CA ARG A 82 -1.77 -12.36 7.91
C ARG A 82 -2.40 -13.72 8.24
N GLU A 83 -3.53 -13.71 8.94
CA GLU A 83 -4.24 -14.93 9.34
C GLU A 83 -4.82 -15.66 8.12
N ALA A 84 -5.41 -14.93 7.17
CA ALA A 84 -5.89 -15.52 5.93
C ALA A 84 -4.74 -16.20 5.14
N ILE A 85 -3.59 -15.55 5.01
CA ILE A 85 -2.43 -16.15 4.33
C ILE A 85 -1.88 -17.36 5.11
N ALA A 86 -1.86 -17.28 6.44
CA ALA A 86 -1.43 -18.40 7.28
C ALA A 86 -2.33 -19.63 7.09
N GLU A 87 -3.65 -19.44 7.00
CA GLU A 87 -4.60 -20.52 6.72
C GLU A 87 -4.36 -21.15 5.35
N ASP A 88 -4.12 -20.37 4.29
CA ASP A 88 -3.81 -20.91 2.95
C ASP A 88 -2.53 -21.75 2.96
N ILE A 89 -1.51 -21.28 3.68
CA ILE A 89 -0.25 -22.02 3.81
C ILE A 89 -0.49 -23.35 4.52
N VAL A 90 -1.25 -23.35 5.62
CA VAL A 90 -1.56 -24.58 6.37
C VAL A 90 -2.41 -25.54 5.53
N ASN A 91 -3.37 -25.01 4.77
CA ASN A 91 -4.25 -25.79 3.89
C ASN A 91 -3.55 -26.29 2.62
N ALA A 92 -2.37 -25.76 2.27
CA ALA A 92 -1.54 -26.25 1.18
C ALA A 92 -0.84 -27.56 1.57
N ILE A 93 -1.54 -28.68 1.37
CA ILE A 93 -1.10 -30.04 1.73
C ILE A 93 0.16 -30.44 0.96
N THR A 94 0.25 -30.06 -0.31
CA THR A 94 1.41 -30.38 -1.17
C THR A 94 2.29 -29.16 -1.41
N ASP A 95 3.57 -29.40 -1.74
CA ASP A 95 4.49 -28.31 -2.10
C ASP A 95 4.04 -27.59 -3.39
N ASP A 96 3.30 -28.26 -4.26
CA ASP A 96 2.68 -27.67 -5.45
C ASP A 96 1.65 -26.61 -5.08
N GLN A 97 0.80 -26.92 -4.09
CA GLN A 97 -0.17 -25.98 -3.57
C GLN A 97 0.53 -24.82 -2.85
N LEU A 98 1.58 -25.09 -2.08
CA LEU A 98 2.30 -24.04 -1.36
C LEU A 98 3.02 -23.09 -2.32
N TYR A 99 3.61 -23.63 -3.38
CA TYR A 99 4.16 -22.83 -4.47
C TYR A 99 3.08 -22.02 -5.19
N ALA A 100 1.89 -22.58 -5.42
CA ALA A 100 0.78 -21.83 -6.02
C ALA A 100 0.34 -20.64 -5.15
N VAL A 101 0.27 -20.81 -3.82
CA VAL A 101 0.02 -19.70 -2.88
C VAL A 101 1.09 -18.62 -3.03
N PHE A 102 2.37 -19.00 -2.99
CA PHE A 102 3.48 -18.06 -3.18
C PHE A 102 3.43 -17.34 -4.53
N SER A 103 3.24 -18.09 -5.62
CA SER A 103 3.16 -17.56 -6.97
C SER A 103 2.01 -16.58 -7.11
N THR A 104 0.86 -16.87 -6.50
CA THR A 104 -0.31 -15.98 -6.50
C THR A 104 0.02 -14.66 -5.79
N LEU A 105 0.63 -14.72 -4.61
CA LEU A 105 1.05 -13.52 -3.87
C LEU A 105 2.14 -12.72 -4.62
N LEU A 106 3.07 -13.41 -5.25
CA LEU A 106 4.13 -12.80 -6.04
C LEU A 106 3.55 -12.03 -7.23
N THR A 107 2.67 -12.66 -8.02
CA THR A 107 2.10 -12.06 -9.24
C THR A 107 1.01 -11.04 -8.95
N ALA A 108 0.20 -11.26 -7.92
CA ALA A 108 -0.91 -10.37 -7.59
C ALA A 108 -0.50 -9.18 -6.73
N ILE A 109 0.60 -9.28 -5.95
CA ILE A 109 1.04 -8.23 -5.02
C ILE A 109 2.42 -7.67 -5.39
N LEU A 110 3.44 -8.52 -5.34
CA LEU A 110 4.82 -8.02 -5.37
C LEU A 110 5.26 -7.52 -6.74
N ILE A 111 4.85 -8.18 -7.83
CA ILE A 111 5.18 -7.75 -9.20
C ILE A 111 4.53 -6.39 -9.51
N PRO A 112 3.21 -6.20 -9.33
CA PRO A 112 2.57 -4.88 -9.51
C PRO A 112 3.22 -3.78 -8.66
N MET A 113 3.58 -4.09 -7.41
CA MET A 113 4.24 -3.14 -6.50
C MET A 113 5.68 -2.78 -6.92
N LYS A 114 6.33 -3.63 -7.73
CA LYS A 114 7.68 -3.39 -8.26
C LYS A 114 7.68 -2.78 -9.65
N THR A 115 6.60 -2.90 -10.43
CA THR A 115 6.53 -2.29 -11.75
C THR A 115 6.53 -0.78 -11.59
N ARG A 116 7.65 -0.16 -11.99
CA ARG A 116 7.72 1.29 -12.11
C ARG A 116 6.70 1.72 -13.16
N PRO A 117 5.99 2.84 -12.96
CA PRO A 117 5.25 3.46 -14.04
C PRO A 117 6.22 3.66 -15.21
N GLN A 118 5.90 3.15 -16.39
CA GLN A 118 6.66 3.51 -17.57
C GLN A 118 6.48 5.02 -17.78
N VAL A 119 7.59 5.75 -17.79
CA VAL A 119 7.61 7.17 -18.14
C VAL A 119 6.99 7.29 -19.54
N GLY A 120 5.80 7.87 -19.63
CA GLY A 120 5.15 8.22 -20.90
C GLY A 120 3.89 7.43 -21.28
N SER A 121 3.40 6.49 -20.46
CA SER A 121 2.11 5.83 -20.74
C SER A 121 1.10 6.13 -19.64
N PHE A 122 0.61 7.36 -19.63
CA PHE A 122 -0.65 7.69 -18.97
C PHE A 122 -1.77 7.31 -19.95
N PRO A 123 -2.60 6.28 -19.68
CA PRO A 123 -3.91 6.25 -20.30
C PRO A 123 -4.65 7.45 -19.70
N SER A 124 -4.73 8.52 -20.49
CA SER A 124 -5.60 9.66 -20.23
C SER A 124 -6.98 9.12 -19.88
N VAL A 125 -7.43 9.38 -18.66
CA VAL A 125 -8.81 9.11 -18.23
C VAL A 125 -9.69 10.23 -18.80
N GLU A 126 -9.70 10.36 -20.12
CA GLU A 126 -10.63 11.22 -20.87
C GLU A 126 -11.97 10.51 -21.00
N ALA A 127 -12.63 10.27 -19.87
CA ALA A 127 -14.06 10.09 -19.84
C ALA A 127 -14.55 10.38 -18.43
N VAL A 128 -15.44 11.37 -18.31
CA VAL A 128 -16.19 11.79 -17.12
C VAL A 128 -15.51 12.81 -16.21
N ALA A 129 -15.36 14.04 -16.71
CA ALA A 129 -15.50 15.25 -15.89
C ALA A 129 -15.93 16.44 -16.77
N GLU A 130 -17.24 16.55 -17.04
CA GLU A 130 -17.81 17.83 -17.45
C GLU A 130 -17.63 18.84 -16.30
N THR A 131 -17.03 19.98 -16.61
CA THR A 131 -16.92 21.20 -15.77
C THR A 131 -16.16 21.06 -14.45
N ARG A 132 -14.83 20.90 -14.53
CA ARG A 132 -13.92 21.50 -13.55
C ARG A 132 -12.70 22.04 -14.29
N ASP A 133 -12.51 23.35 -14.23
CA ASP A 133 -11.42 24.05 -14.90
C ASP A 133 -10.05 23.42 -14.59
N GLN A 134 -9.46 22.83 -15.62
CA GLN A 134 -8.02 22.81 -15.98
C GLN A 134 -6.95 22.42 -14.94
N LEU A 135 -7.29 21.80 -13.81
CA LEU A 135 -6.27 21.26 -12.90
C LEU A 135 -5.91 19.82 -13.25
N THR A 136 -4.61 19.53 -13.38
CA THR A 136 -4.15 18.14 -13.54
C THR A 136 -4.36 17.35 -12.24
N GLU A 137 -4.47 16.01 -12.31
CA GLU A 137 -4.58 15.15 -11.12
C GLU A 137 -3.45 15.43 -10.11
N ASP A 138 -2.25 15.71 -10.61
CA ASP A 138 -1.10 16.11 -9.79
C ASP A 138 -1.36 17.40 -9.01
N GLN A 139 -2.00 18.39 -9.65
CA GLN A 139 -2.32 19.66 -9.00
C GLN A 139 -3.38 19.48 -7.92
N ILE A 140 -4.40 18.64 -8.17
CA ILE A 140 -5.43 18.32 -7.17
C ILE A 140 -4.78 17.66 -5.94
N CYS A 141 -3.91 16.67 -6.14
CA CYS A 141 -3.19 16.01 -5.06
C CYS A 141 -2.28 16.98 -4.28
N MET A 142 -1.54 17.83 -4.99
CA MET A 142 -0.68 18.82 -4.36
C MET A 142 -1.48 19.84 -3.55
N GLU A 143 -2.61 20.33 -4.05
CA GLU A 143 -3.48 21.25 -3.32
C GLU A 143 -4.07 20.63 -2.07
N HIS A 144 -4.58 19.40 -2.18
CA HIS A 144 -5.11 18.63 -1.07
C HIS A 144 -4.09 18.53 0.08
N ASP A 145 -2.83 18.23 -0.24
CA ASP A 145 -1.76 18.07 0.75
C ASP A 145 -1.10 19.40 1.16
N GLY A 146 -1.65 20.54 0.73
CA GLY A 146 -1.12 21.87 1.04
C GLY A 146 0.26 22.15 0.43
N TYR A 147 0.59 21.42 -0.65
CA TYR A 147 1.87 21.41 -1.35
C TYR A 147 3.03 20.85 -0.50
N CYS A 148 2.73 20.10 0.54
CA CYS A 148 3.73 19.50 1.42
C CYS A 148 3.87 18.01 1.16
N CYS A 149 5.09 17.48 1.29
CA CYS A 149 5.30 16.04 1.33
C CYS A 149 4.56 15.44 2.55
N VAL A 150 3.67 14.47 2.33
CA VAL A 150 2.89 13.81 3.41
C VAL A 150 3.80 13.11 4.44
N VAL A 151 4.98 12.66 4.00
CA VAL A 151 5.94 11.93 4.86
C VAL A 151 6.79 12.89 5.69
N THR A 152 7.43 13.87 5.06
CA THR A 152 8.41 14.74 5.71
C THR A 152 7.83 16.04 6.23
N GLY A 153 6.71 16.49 5.65
CA GLY A 153 6.14 17.83 5.86
C GLY A 153 6.89 18.94 5.11
N ASP A 154 7.92 18.62 4.32
CA ASP A 154 8.70 19.61 3.58
C ASP A 154 7.83 20.22 2.46
N LEU A 155 7.88 21.53 2.31
CA LEU A 155 7.10 22.29 1.32
C LEU A 155 7.69 22.12 -0.09
N ASN A 156 6.84 22.01 -1.11
CA ASN A 156 7.27 22.04 -2.50
C ASN A 156 8.09 23.31 -2.79
N THR A 157 9.21 23.13 -3.50
CA THR A 157 10.18 24.20 -3.76
C THR A 157 9.57 25.40 -4.48
N ASP A 158 8.69 25.18 -5.45
CA ASP A 158 8.09 26.28 -6.22
C ASP A 158 7.04 27.01 -5.40
N THR A 159 6.26 26.28 -4.59
CA THR A 159 5.34 26.89 -3.63
C THR A 159 6.08 27.68 -2.55
N TRP A 160 7.23 27.21 -2.07
CA TRP A 160 8.08 27.94 -1.13
C TRP A 160 8.60 29.26 -1.70
N LYS A 161 9.09 29.26 -2.96
CA LYS A 161 9.51 30.48 -3.67
C LYS A 161 8.34 31.45 -3.84
N LYS A 162 7.18 30.96 -4.29
CA LYS A 162 5.96 31.76 -4.49
C LYS A 162 5.46 32.42 -3.20
N ARG A 163 5.63 31.76 -2.05
CA ARG A 163 5.27 32.29 -0.72
C ARG A 163 6.30 33.25 -0.12
N GLY A 164 7.30 33.68 -0.89
CA GLY A 164 8.26 34.68 -0.43
C GLY A 164 9.35 34.12 0.47
N HIS A 165 9.75 32.86 0.28
CA HIS A 165 10.87 32.23 0.99
C HIS A 165 10.66 32.21 2.51
N PRO A 166 9.55 31.64 3.02
CA PRO A 166 9.26 31.66 4.46
C PRO A 166 10.39 31.01 5.27
N ASP A 167 10.82 31.72 6.30
CA ASP A 167 11.82 31.25 7.25
C ASP A 167 11.28 30.07 8.07
N ASN A 168 12.19 29.19 8.53
CA ASN A 168 11.88 28.02 9.37
C ASN A 168 10.98 26.95 8.72
N VAL A 169 10.76 26.99 7.41
CA VAL A 169 10.08 25.93 6.65
C VAL A 169 11.10 25.15 5.84
N TYR A 170 11.17 23.84 6.06
CA TYR A 170 11.96 22.97 5.18
C TYR A 170 11.26 22.84 3.83
N PHE A 171 12.04 22.84 2.75
CA PHE A 171 11.51 22.72 1.39
C PHE A 171 12.36 21.77 0.55
N GLY A 172 11.75 21.19 -0.47
CA GLY A 172 12.38 20.27 -1.40
C GLY A 172 11.52 20.02 -2.63
N PRO A 173 12.04 19.29 -3.63
CA PRO A 173 11.19 18.79 -4.70
C PRO A 173 10.15 17.83 -4.12
N VAL A 174 8.90 18.00 -4.51
CA VAL A 174 7.78 17.14 -4.13
C VAL A 174 7.10 16.68 -5.40
N GLU A 175 6.86 15.38 -5.50
CA GLU A 175 6.19 14.73 -6.62
C GLU A 175 4.96 14.00 -6.09
N VAL A 176 3.93 13.89 -6.92
CA VAL A 176 2.77 13.05 -6.64
C VAL A 176 3.17 11.60 -6.91
N ALA A 177 2.80 10.71 -5.98
CA ALA A 177 3.10 9.30 -6.09
C ALA A 177 1.82 8.50 -5.92
N HIS A 178 1.60 7.56 -6.84
CA HIS A 178 0.56 6.56 -6.67
C HIS A 178 0.92 5.67 -5.48
N ILE A 179 0.07 5.66 -4.45
CA ILE A 179 0.25 4.79 -3.27
C ILE A 179 -0.03 3.33 -3.64
N ILE A 180 -0.99 3.10 -4.52
CA ILE A 180 -1.24 1.80 -5.13
C ILE A 180 -0.78 1.89 -6.58
N PRO A 181 0.10 1.00 -7.05
CA PRO A 181 0.64 1.05 -8.41
C PRO A 181 -0.46 1.18 -9.45
N LEU A 182 -0.18 1.98 -10.49
CA LEU A 182 -1.09 2.19 -11.61
C LEU A 182 -1.55 0.87 -12.25
N SER A 183 -0.73 -0.18 -12.19
CA SER A 183 -1.08 -1.55 -12.63
C SER A 183 -2.28 -2.18 -11.91
N TYR A 184 -2.78 -1.62 -10.81
CA TYR A 184 -4.05 -2.05 -10.20
C TYR A 184 -5.26 -1.28 -10.71
N ALA A 185 -5.03 -0.13 -11.36
CA ALA A 185 -6.04 0.89 -11.58
C ALA A 185 -6.14 1.39 -13.04
N SER A 186 -5.15 1.13 -13.90
CA SER A 186 -5.21 1.44 -15.32
C SER A 186 -5.75 0.26 -16.11
N TRP A 187 -7.01 0.34 -16.53
CA TRP A 187 -7.62 -0.67 -17.40
C TRP A 187 -8.37 0.01 -18.54
N HIS A 188 -8.22 -0.50 -19.75
CA HIS A 188 -8.97 -0.01 -20.91
C HIS A 188 -10.47 -0.25 -20.68
N TYR A 189 -11.26 0.84 -20.72
CA TYR A 189 -12.72 0.86 -20.51
C TYR A 189 -13.55 0.06 -21.54
N SER A 190 -12.94 -0.75 -22.39
CA SER A 190 -13.61 -1.36 -23.54
C SER A 190 -13.93 -2.85 -23.39
N VAL A 191 -13.54 -3.55 -22.31
CA VAL A 191 -13.94 -4.94 -22.05
C VAL A 191 -13.96 -5.16 -20.54
N GLU A 192 -14.85 -6.02 -20.03
CA GLU A 192 -14.84 -6.52 -18.65
C GLU A 192 -13.40 -6.70 -18.12
N PRO A 193 -13.11 -6.33 -16.86
CA PRO A 193 -11.76 -6.44 -16.32
C PRO A 193 -11.28 -7.88 -16.53
N PRO A 194 -10.12 -8.10 -17.20
CA PRO A 194 -9.68 -9.45 -17.51
C PRO A 194 -9.60 -10.26 -16.22
N HIS A 195 -9.95 -11.55 -16.26
CA HIS A 195 -10.08 -12.43 -15.07
C HIS A 195 -8.91 -12.31 -14.06
N GLN A 196 -7.70 -12.02 -14.54
CA GLN A 196 -6.50 -11.77 -13.72
C GLN A 196 -6.60 -10.54 -12.79
N THR A 197 -7.41 -9.54 -13.17
CA THR A 197 -7.67 -8.31 -12.41
C THR A 197 -8.60 -8.55 -11.23
N SER A 198 -9.64 -9.38 -11.42
CA SER A 198 -10.48 -9.87 -10.31
C SER A 198 -9.61 -10.61 -9.29
N THR A 199 -8.70 -11.46 -9.79
CA THR A 199 -7.79 -12.22 -8.93
C THR A 199 -6.81 -11.31 -8.18
N ALA A 200 -6.23 -10.28 -8.81
CA ALA A 200 -5.31 -9.36 -8.14
C ALA A 200 -5.99 -8.55 -7.02
N TRP A 201 -7.21 -8.07 -7.27
CA TRP A 201 -8.00 -7.32 -6.29
C TRP A 201 -8.52 -8.20 -5.16
N GLU A 202 -8.95 -9.42 -5.46
CA GLU A 202 -9.31 -10.41 -4.44
C GLU A 202 -8.13 -10.71 -3.51
N VAL A 203 -6.94 -10.95 -4.07
CA VAL A 203 -5.73 -11.18 -3.27
C VAL A 203 -5.35 -9.92 -2.48
N LEU A 204 -5.48 -8.73 -3.05
CA LEU A 204 -5.23 -7.46 -2.36
C LEU A 204 -6.18 -7.28 -1.17
N TRP A 205 -7.49 -7.46 -1.35
CA TRP A 205 -8.46 -7.37 -0.26
C TRP A 205 -8.26 -8.44 0.80
N ARG A 206 -7.83 -9.63 0.39
CA ARG A 206 -7.52 -10.71 1.34
C ARG A 206 -6.29 -10.38 2.17
N CYS A 207 -5.24 -9.85 1.56
CA CYS A 207 -4.03 -9.40 2.24
C CYS A 207 -4.25 -8.14 3.09
N PHE A 208 -5.17 -7.27 2.68
CA PHE A 208 -5.44 -5.98 3.34
C PHE A 208 -6.96 -5.78 3.53
N PRO A 209 -7.60 -6.49 4.48
CA PRO A 209 -9.06 -6.49 4.63
C PRO A 209 -9.66 -5.10 4.89
N ARG A 210 -8.88 -4.20 5.51
CA ARG A 210 -9.30 -2.83 5.78
C ARG A 210 -9.49 -1.99 4.52
N ILE A 211 -8.83 -2.32 3.42
CA ILE A 211 -9.03 -1.63 2.12
C ILE A 211 -10.48 -1.84 1.66
N ARG A 212 -10.97 -3.08 1.74
CA ARG A 212 -12.36 -3.41 1.41
C ARG A 212 -13.34 -2.74 2.37
N GLN A 213 -13.04 -2.72 3.67
CA GLN A 213 -13.87 -2.07 4.69
C GLN A 213 -13.95 -0.55 4.50
N ALA A 214 -12.91 0.07 3.95
CA ALA A 214 -12.90 1.49 3.61
C ALA A 214 -13.75 1.83 2.37
N GLY A 215 -14.38 0.84 1.72
CA GLY A 215 -15.19 1.05 0.53
C GLY A 215 -14.38 1.36 -0.74
N MET A 216 -13.09 1.01 -0.75
CA MET A 216 -12.23 1.21 -1.91
C MET A 216 -12.52 0.11 -2.94
N THR A 217 -12.91 0.52 -4.16
CA THR A 217 -13.21 -0.37 -5.28
C THR A 217 -12.21 -0.17 -6.42
N VAL A 218 -12.26 -1.05 -7.42
CA VAL A 218 -11.41 -0.96 -8.62
C VAL A 218 -11.61 0.37 -9.34
N GLU A 219 -12.86 0.83 -9.38
CA GLU A 219 -13.29 2.03 -10.09
C GLU A 219 -12.96 3.31 -9.31
N SER A 220 -12.85 3.21 -7.99
CA SER A 220 -12.73 4.38 -7.12
C SER A 220 -11.31 4.64 -6.59
N ILE A 221 -10.40 3.69 -6.76
CA ILE A 221 -9.04 3.73 -6.19
C ILE A 221 -8.22 4.98 -6.58
N ASN A 222 -8.42 5.51 -7.79
CA ASN A 222 -7.71 6.70 -8.29
C ASN A 222 -8.48 8.00 -8.04
N SER A 223 -9.68 7.95 -7.45
CA SER A 223 -10.49 9.13 -7.24
C SER A 223 -9.90 9.98 -6.12
N PRO A 224 -9.50 11.24 -6.37
CA PRO A 224 -8.86 12.11 -5.37
C PRO A 224 -9.81 12.62 -4.27
N ILE A 225 -11.04 12.10 -4.19
CA ILE A 225 -12.14 12.67 -3.38
C ILE A 225 -12.37 11.90 -2.06
N TYR A 226 -11.55 10.89 -1.73
CA TYR A 226 -11.71 10.17 -0.45
C TYR A 226 -11.20 10.99 0.75
N GLY A 227 -12.07 11.85 1.27
CA GLY A 227 -11.82 12.65 2.47
C GLY A 227 -13.01 13.53 2.86
N GLY A 228 -14.18 12.95 3.15
CA GLY A 228 -15.32 13.72 3.61
C GLY A 228 -16.51 12.88 4.07
N HIS A 229 -16.47 12.44 5.33
CA HIS A 229 -17.64 12.27 6.20
C HIS A 229 -17.23 12.56 7.64
#